data_AF-A0A4U7DFR8-F1
#
_entry.id   AF-A0A4U7DFR8-F1
#
_cell.length_a   1.000
_cell.length_b   1.000
_cell.length_c   1.000
_cell.angle_alpha   90.00
_cell.angle_beta   90.00
_cell.angle_gamma   90.00
#
_symmetry.space_group_name_H-M   'P 1'
#
loop_
_entity.id
_entity.type
_entity.pdbx_description
1 polymer ?
#
loop_
_entity_poly.entity_id
_entity_poly.type
_entity_poly.pdbx_seq_one_letter_code
_entity_poly.pdbx_strand_id
1 'polypeptide(L)'
;MSRQPEPGTLIDLAQDKIAVIDETGRFRYLNAATRDLLGYAPDELVGTNAFDLVHPDDADRVLAAFERLVVDGERPDAPLEYRYATADGDWVWFRTRVFPPADTGLDGYALSSRDITLEVESRRRLETIASTSPDVLWMFTADWSELLFVNGAVESVFGIDPETLETRPRAFLEAVHPDDRDAVEDSMERLSAGEPTNLDYRIGSRDGPTSWVRVPARPVIEDGEVVAVTGFARDVTDEYRRERQLTVMDNLLRHTIRNDMNIVDGTAERIAERVGDAVPSGDEEAADVDLAGLAADLIDHAETVRRVADDLLTTAEKQRGVIDLLRQHEPPQRLRVAPLVERAVADAVGDPSDSPADVSVICPEGARAFTHPELDYAIAELIENAIEHAEGTATVEIEVTAPGDRVEIAVRDDAPPIPAAERDPITDRWKMDDLRHTGGMGLWLVYWIADRSGGDLAFDPGPDGNEVTISVPDADCEPSFSVAERGHPAAAPVSPSAAGIDRGSTAPVSGSGTVSESDADGGAVAASAADGGVDGSDASPEASPGSTDG
;
A
#
# COMPACT_ATOMS: atom_id res chain seq x y z
N MET A 1 -29.98 12.87 -68.41
CA MET A 1 -28.76 13.70 -68.33
C MET A 1 -28.41 13.85 -66.86
N SER A 2 -27.50 13.03 -66.33
CA SER A 2 -26.91 13.30 -65.02
C SER A 2 -26.01 14.52 -65.17
N ARG A 3 -26.46 15.69 -64.72
CA ARG A 3 -25.55 16.81 -64.50
C ARG A 3 -24.59 16.36 -63.40
N GLN A 4 -23.29 16.32 -63.71
CA GLN A 4 -22.30 16.18 -62.65
C GLN A 4 -22.54 17.31 -61.64
N PRO A 5 -22.52 17.02 -60.32
CA PRO A 5 -22.66 18.05 -59.30
C PRO A 5 -21.60 19.13 -59.54
N GLU A 6 -21.97 20.40 -59.36
CA GLU A 6 -21.01 21.49 -59.48
C GLU A 6 -19.93 21.29 -58.40
N PRO A 7 -18.62 21.42 -58.74
CA PRO A 7 -17.54 21.18 -57.79
C PRO A 7 -17.67 21.95 -56.46
N GLY A 8 -18.26 23.15 -56.50
CA GLY A 8 -18.56 23.94 -55.29
C GLY A 8 -19.53 23.24 -54.34
N THR A 9 -20.58 22.58 -54.84
CA THR A 9 -21.52 21.84 -54.00
C THR A 9 -20.87 20.64 -53.32
N LEU A 10 -19.90 19.98 -53.95
CA LEU A 10 -19.17 18.87 -53.33
C LEU A 10 -18.23 19.37 -52.22
N ILE A 11 -17.63 20.55 -52.38
CA ILE A 11 -16.76 21.19 -51.39
C ILE A 11 -17.57 21.70 -50.19
N ASP A 12 -18.79 22.20 -50.43
CA ASP A 12 -19.69 22.65 -49.36
C ASP A 12 -20.33 21.50 -48.57
N LEU A 13 -20.35 20.29 -49.13
CA LEU A 13 -20.75 19.07 -48.42
C LEU A 13 -19.59 18.40 -47.67
N ALA A 14 -18.35 18.89 -47.82
CA ALA A 14 -17.21 18.38 -47.08
C ALA A 14 -17.33 18.78 -45.61
N GLN A 15 -17.07 17.82 -44.71
CA GLN A 15 -17.06 18.06 -43.27
C GLN A 15 -15.79 18.79 -42.81
N ASP A 16 -14.69 18.66 -43.55
CA ASP A 16 -13.45 19.37 -43.28
C ASP A 16 -13.58 20.84 -43.76
N LYS A 17 -13.02 21.78 -43.00
CA LYS A 17 -12.92 23.18 -43.41
C LYS A 17 -11.90 23.29 -44.54
N ILE A 18 -12.38 23.75 -45.69
CA ILE A 18 -11.56 23.96 -46.88
C ILE A 18 -11.42 25.48 -47.09
N ALA A 19 -10.18 25.95 -47.16
CA ALA A 19 -9.87 27.36 -47.38
C ALA A 19 -8.82 27.54 -48.48
N VAL A 20 -8.79 28.70 -49.11
CA VAL A 20 -7.65 29.14 -49.95
C VAL A 20 -7.16 30.44 -49.37
N ILE A 21 -5.85 30.54 -49.09
CA ILE A 21 -5.20 31.77 -48.64
C ILE A 21 -4.16 32.24 -49.65
N ASP A 22 -3.87 33.53 -49.68
CA ASP A 22 -2.78 34.07 -50.49
C ASP A 22 -1.40 33.96 -49.82
N GLU A 23 -0.36 34.38 -50.53
CA GLU A 23 1.03 34.44 -50.03
C GLU A 23 1.22 35.32 -48.79
N THR A 24 0.25 36.18 -48.46
CA THR A 24 0.23 37.01 -47.25
C THR A 24 -0.63 36.44 -46.13
N GLY A 25 -1.24 35.25 -46.34
CA GLY A 25 -2.10 34.60 -45.37
C GLY A 25 -3.56 35.04 -45.39
N ARG A 26 -4.00 35.84 -46.37
CA ARG A 26 -5.39 36.33 -46.41
C ARG A 26 -6.32 35.32 -47.08
N PHE A 27 -7.50 35.10 -46.51
CA PHE A 27 -8.50 34.21 -47.09
C PHE A 27 -9.02 34.74 -48.43
N ARG A 28 -8.92 33.92 -49.47
CA ARG A 28 -9.56 34.11 -50.78
C ARG A 28 -10.85 33.31 -50.90
N TYR A 29 -10.92 32.17 -50.22
CA TYR A 29 -12.06 31.28 -50.26
C TYR A 29 -12.17 30.49 -48.95
N LEU A 30 -13.40 30.22 -48.53
CA LEU A 30 -13.77 29.36 -47.41
C LEU A 30 -15.07 28.61 -47.78
N ASN A 31 -15.15 27.31 -47.50
CA ASN A 31 -16.37 26.53 -47.72
C ASN A 31 -17.40 26.71 -46.59
N ALA A 32 -18.62 26.20 -46.82
CA ALA A 32 -19.72 26.26 -45.88
C ALA A 32 -19.40 25.68 -44.48
N ALA A 33 -18.55 24.65 -44.38
CA ALA A 33 -18.14 24.02 -43.11
C ALA A 33 -17.52 25.00 -42.10
N THR A 34 -16.99 26.14 -42.56
CA THR A 34 -16.49 27.22 -41.69
C THR A 34 -17.57 27.71 -40.71
N ARG A 35 -18.82 27.79 -41.17
CA ARG A 35 -19.95 28.23 -40.34
C ARG A 35 -20.24 27.24 -39.23
N ASP A 36 -20.28 25.96 -39.58
CA ASP A 36 -20.64 24.90 -38.64
C ASP A 36 -19.52 24.65 -37.62
N LEU A 37 -18.26 24.76 -38.04
CA LEU A 37 -17.09 24.48 -37.18
C LEU A 37 -16.65 25.68 -36.33
N LEU A 38 -16.80 26.92 -36.83
CA LEU A 38 -16.26 28.11 -36.17
C LEU A 38 -17.30 29.18 -35.84
N GLY A 39 -18.53 29.06 -36.34
CA GLY A 39 -19.60 30.05 -36.13
C GLY A 39 -19.52 31.29 -37.03
N TYR A 40 -18.46 31.45 -37.83
CA TYR A 40 -18.31 32.56 -38.77
C TYR A 40 -18.94 32.26 -40.13
N ALA A 41 -19.61 33.23 -40.74
CA ALA A 41 -19.97 33.08 -42.14
C ALA A 41 -18.70 33.15 -43.02
N PRO A 42 -18.55 32.29 -44.05
CA PRO A 42 -17.37 32.30 -44.92
C PRO A 42 -17.02 33.70 -45.46
N ASP A 43 -18.04 34.45 -45.91
CA ASP A 43 -17.89 35.80 -46.48
C ASP A 43 -17.37 36.84 -45.47
N GLU A 44 -17.53 36.62 -44.16
CA GLU A 44 -17.03 37.52 -43.12
C GLU A 44 -15.50 37.41 -42.93
N LEU A 45 -14.96 36.23 -43.24
CA LEU A 45 -13.53 35.94 -43.09
C LEU A 45 -12.77 36.11 -44.41
N VAL A 46 -13.43 36.12 -45.57
CA VAL A 46 -12.76 36.40 -46.84
C VAL A 46 -12.11 37.80 -46.81
N GLY A 47 -10.82 37.85 -47.12
CA GLY A 47 -9.98 39.05 -47.09
C GLY A 47 -9.30 39.35 -45.76
N THR A 48 -9.70 38.70 -44.66
CA THR A 48 -9.01 38.80 -43.36
C THR A 48 -7.79 37.87 -43.32
N ASN A 49 -6.90 38.10 -42.36
CA ASN A 49 -5.70 37.29 -42.19
C ASN A 49 -6.05 36.00 -41.42
N ALA A 50 -5.71 34.86 -41.99
CA ALA A 50 -6.00 33.55 -41.41
C ALA A 50 -5.28 33.32 -40.07
N PHE A 51 -4.15 33.99 -39.82
CA PHE A 51 -3.37 33.83 -38.60
C PHE A 51 -3.92 34.62 -37.40
N ASP A 52 -4.80 35.60 -37.62
CA ASP A 52 -5.35 36.45 -36.54
C ASP A 52 -6.23 35.65 -35.56
N LEU A 53 -6.78 34.52 -36.00
CA LEU A 53 -7.63 33.63 -35.19
C LEU A 53 -6.87 32.40 -34.66
N VAL A 54 -5.56 32.28 -34.92
CA VAL A 54 -4.74 31.22 -34.32
C VAL A 54 -4.48 31.57 -32.86
N HIS A 55 -4.52 30.57 -31.98
CA HIS A 55 -4.22 30.79 -30.56
C HIS A 55 -2.82 31.41 -30.37
N PRO A 56 -2.65 32.39 -29.45
CA PRO A 56 -1.37 33.08 -29.25
C PRO A 56 -0.16 32.16 -29.11
N ASP A 57 -0.24 31.11 -28.27
CA ASP A 57 0.87 30.15 -28.11
C ASP A 57 1.22 29.35 -29.39
N ASP A 58 0.27 29.22 -30.32
CA ASP A 58 0.47 28.47 -31.57
C ASP A 58 0.87 29.37 -32.75
N ALA A 59 0.63 30.68 -32.65
CA ALA A 59 0.73 31.65 -33.75
C ALA A 59 2.12 31.70 -34.38
N ASP A 60 3.18 31.87 -33.57
CA ASP A 60 4.55 31.97 -34.06
C ASP A 60 4.99 30.71 -34.82
N ARG A 61 4.65 29.53 -34.28
CA ARG A 61 4.98 28.23 -34.88
C ARG A 61 4.27 28.03 -36.21
N VAL A 62 2.97 28.35 -36.27
CA VAL A 62 2.15 28.17 -37.47
C VAL A 62 2.56 29.17 -38.56
N LEU A 63 2.83 30.43 -38.18
CA LEU A 63 3.30 31.46 -39.11
C LEU A 63 4.66 31.09 -39.70
N ALA A 64 5.64 30.70 -38.88
CA ALA A 64 6.95 30.28 -39.35
C ALA A 64 6.88 29.07 -40.30
N ALA A 65 5.97 28.12 -40.05
CA ALA A 65 5.77 26.99 -40.94
C ALA A 65 5.18 27.42 -42.30
N PHE A 66 4.26 28.38 -42.32
CA PHE A 66 3.71 28.93 -43.56
C PHE A 66 4.73 29.78 -44.33
N GLU A 67 5.51 30.61 -43.64
CA GLU A 67 6.54 31.44 -44.26
C GLU A 67 7.60 30.62 -44.98
N ARG A 68 8.11 29.53 -44.35
CA ARG A 68 9.02 28.59 -45.02
C ARG A 68 8.40 27.96 -46.27
N LEU A 69 7.12 27.62 -46.21
CA LEU A 69 6.42 27.08 -47.37
C LEU A 69 6.30 28.10 -48.51
N VAL A 70 6.08 29.38 -48.18
CA VAL A 70 5.95 30.46 -49.17
C VAL A 70 7.30 30.83 -49.78
N VAL A 71 8.34 30.99 -48.95
CA VAL A 71 9.66 31.49 -49.37
C VAL A 71 10.52 30.39 -49.96
N ASP A 72 10.60 29.24 -49.27
CA ASP A 72 11.53 28.17 -49.61
C ASP A 72 10.84 27.03 -50.39
N GLY A 73 9.51 27.03 -50.45
CA GLY A 73 8.72 25.94 -51.04
C GLY A 73 8.74 24.66 -50.20
N GLU A 74 9.26 24.73 -48.97
CA GLU A 74 9.45 23.59 -48.08
C GLU A 74 8.13 23.26 -47.37
N ARG A 75 7.64 22.03 -47.58
CA ARG A 75 6.40 21.57 -46.95
C ARG A 75 6.67 21.03 -45.56
N PRO A 76 5.75 21.25 -44.61
CA PRO A 76 5.76 20.50 -43.37
C PRO A 76 5.72 18.99 -43.65
N ASP A 77 6.61 18.23 -43.00
CA ASP A 77 6.65 16.76 -43.09
C ASP A 77 5.38 16.11 -42.50
N ALA A 78 4.68 16.82 -41.61
CA ALA A 78 3.43 16.40 -40.99
C ALA A 78 2.37 17.51 -41.03
N PRO A 79 1.06 17.17 -40.97
CA PRO A 79 -0.01 18.16 -40.84
C PRO A 79 0.18 19.06 -39.61
N LEU A 80 -0.22 20.32 -39.74
CA LEU A 80 -0.14 21.29 -38.64
C LEU A 80 -1.33 21.11 -37.69
N GLU A 81 -1.06 20.83 -36.42
CA GLU A 81 -2.07 20.85 -35.36
C GLU A 81 -1.98 22.16 -34.57
N TYR A 82 -3.09 22.88 -34.44
CA TYR A 82 -3.16 24.16 -33.73
C TYR A 82 -4.59 24.50 -33.29
N ARG A 83 -4.71 25.39 -32.30
CA ARG A 83 -5.99 25.94 -31.83
C ARG A 83 -6.43 27.13 -32.67
N TYR A 84 -7.71 27.19 -32.98
CA TYR A 84 -8.34 28.24 -33.78
C TYR A 84 -9.59 28.78 -33.09
N ALA A 85 -9.72 30.11 -33.06
CA ALA A 85 -10.79 30.78 -32.33
C ALA A 85 -12.14 30.63 -33.05
N THR A 86 -13.20 30.40 -32.26
CA THR A 86 -14.59 30.45 -32.72
C THR A 86 -15.20 31.83 -32.50
N ALA A 87 -16.33 32.10 -33.16
CA ALA A 87 -17.08 33.35 -33.01
C ALA A 87 -17.55 33.62 -31.57
N ASP A 88 -17.77 32.55 -30.79
CA ASP A 88 -18.21 32.62 -29.40
C ASP A 88 -17.05 32.78 -28.40
N GLY A 89 -15.80 32.76 -28.87
CA GLY A 89 -14.59 32.97 -28.07
C GLY A 89 -13.95 31.69 -27.51
N ASP A 90 -14.44 30.51 -27.92
CA ASP A 90 -13.85 29.21 -27.61
C ASP A 90 -12.76 28.82 -28.63
N TRP A 91 -12.14 27.65 -28.43
CA TRP A 91 -11.07 27.13 -29.27
C TRP A 91 -11.42 25.76 -29.87
N VAL A 92 -11.18 25.62 -31.16
CA VAL A 92 -11.26 24.34 -31.89
C VAL A 92 -9.85 23.91 -32.27
N TRP A 93 -9.52 22.63 -32.08
CA TRP A 93 -8.27 22.08 -32.56
C TRP A 93 -8.40 21.64 -34.01
N PHE A 94 -7.58 22.22 -34.88
CA PHE A 94 -7.49 21.78 -36.28
C PHE A 94 -6.21 21.02 -36.57
N ARG A 95 -6.35 19.91 -37.29
CA ARG A 95 -5.28 19.26 -38.04
C ARG A 95 -5.37 19.70 -39.50
N THR A 96 -4.42 20.52 -39.94
CA THR A 96 -4.44 21.16 -41.26
C THR A 96 -3.34 20.66 -42.18
N ARG A 97 -3.71 20.30 -43.40
CA ARG A 97 -2.78 20.07 -44.51
C ARG A 97 -2.80 21.27 -45.45
N VAL A 98 -1.62 21.67 -45.92
CA VAL A 98 -1.43 22.80 -46.84
C VAL A 98 -1.00 22.28 -48.21
N PHE A 99 -1.69 22.74 -49.25
CA PHE A 99 -1.43 22.38 -50.64
C PHE A 99 -1.02 23.64 -51.42
N PRO A 100 0.23 23.72 -51.90
CA PRO A 100 0.73 24.90 -52.63
C PRO A 100 0.03 25.14 -53.98
N PRO A 101 0.12 26.37 -54.53
CA PRO A 101 -0.36 26.69 -55.87
C PRO A 101 0.15 25.74 -56.96
N ALA A 102 1.41 25.30 -56.84
CA ALA A 102 2.05 24.40 -57.79
C ALA A 102 1.36 23.03 -57.93
N ASP A 103 0.67 22.56 -56.89
CA ASP A 103 -0.03 21.27 -56.89
C ASP A 103 -1.47 21.39 -57.34
N THR A 104 -2.11 22.49 -56.97
CA THR A 104 -3.55 22.67 -57.09
C THR A 104 -3.93 23.43 -58.36
N GLY A 105 -3.00 24.19 -58.93
CA GLY A 105 -3.26 25.14 -60.01
C GLY A 105 -4.12 26.33 -59.59
N LEU A 106 -4.31 26.54 -58.27
CA LEU A 106 -5.06 27.65 -57.72
C LEU A 106 -4.16 28.87 -57.52
N ASP A 107 -4.76 30.06 -57.66
CA ASP A 107 -4.13 31.30 -57.24
C ASP A 107 -4.24 31.37 -55.69
N GLY A 108 -3.32 30.70 -54.99
CA GLY A 108 -3.25 30.62 -53.53
C GLY A 108 -2.95 29.21 -52.98
N TYR A 109 -2.74 29.14 -51.67
CA TYR A 109 -2.49 27.91 -50.93
C TYR A 109 -3.82 27.35 -50.42
N ALA A 110 -4.16 26.14 -50.82
CA ALA A 110 -5.34 25.46 -50.32
C ALA A 110 -5.06 24.77 -48.98
N LEU A 111 -6.00 24.89 -48.05
CA LEU A 111 -5.95 24.35 -46.71
C LEU A 111 -7.11 23.37 -46.55
N SER A 112 -6.82 22.17 -46.03
CA SER A 112 -7.84 21.23 -45.55
C SER A 112 -7.64 21.03 -44.06
N SER A 113 -8.58 21.52 -43.26
CA SER A 113 -8.53 21.52 -41.80
C SER A 113 -9.62 20.61 -41.25
N ARG A 114 -9.21 19.56 -40.53
CA ARG A 114 -10.12 18.66 -39.81
C ARG A 114 -10.17 19.04 -38.35
N ASP A 115 -11.38 19.09 -37.79
CA ASP A 115 -11.58 19.22 -36.35
C ASP A 115 -11.13 17.93 -35.63
N ILE A 116 -10.19 18.09 -34.72
CA ILE A 116 -9.65 17.03 -33.86
C ILE A 116 -9.86 17.35 -32.38
N THR A 117 -10.77 18.26 -32.04
CA THR A 117 -11.03 18.71 -30.66
C THR A 117 -11.36 17.54 -29.75
N LEU A 118 -12.32 16.68 -30.15
CA LEU A 118 -12.67 15.48 -29.39
C LEU A 118 -11.51 14.48 -29.26
N GLU A 119 -10.66 14.35 -30.29
CA GLU A 119 -9.47 13.49 -30.27
C GLU A 119 -8.45 14.01 -29.24
N VAL A 120 -8.17 15.31 -29.26
CA VAL A 120 -7.25 15.97 -28.34
C VAL A 120 -7.79 15.95 -26.90
N GLU A 121 -9.07 16.24 -26.70
CA GLU A 121 -9.71 16.21 -25.38
C GLU A 121 -9.76 14.80 -24.80
N SER A 122 -10.13 13.80 -25.61
CA SER A 122 -10.13 12.39 -25.18
C SER A 122 -8.73 11.94 -24.79
N ARG A 123 -7.72 12.26 -25.60
CA ARG A 123 -6.32 11.95 -25.30
C ARG A 123 -5.88 12.60 -23.99
N ARG A 124 -6.11 13.91 -23.83
CA ARG A 124 -5.77 14.64 -22.59
C ARG A 124 -6.49 14.07 -21.37
N ARG A 125 -7.74 13.66 -21.51
CA ARG A 125 -8.52 13.05 -20.43
C ARG A 125 -7.92 11.71 -20.00
N LEU A 126 -7.53 10.87 -20.95
CA LEU A 126 -6.86 9.60 -20.67
C LEU A 126 -5.49 9.82 -20.03
N GLU A 127 -4.69 10.76 -20.53
CA GLU A 127 -3.40 11.15 -19.95
C GLU A 127 -3.56 11.64 -18.51
N THR A 128 -4.58 12.45 -18.22
CA THR A 128 -4.87 12.95 -16.87
C THR A 128 -5.29 11.84 -15.91
N ILE A 129 -6.14 10.90 -16.37
CA ILE A 129 -6.54 9.75 -15.55
C ILE A 129 -5.32 8.88 -15.23
N ALA A 130 -4.46 8.64 -16.22
CA ALA A 130 -3.26 7.84 -16.02
C ALA A 130 -2.24 8.53 -15.10
N SER A 131 -2.04 9.85 -15.22
CA SER A 131 -1.06 10.60 -14.43
C SER A 131 -1.48 10.84 -12.98
N THR A 132 -2.77 10.77 -12.68
CA THR A 132 -3.31 10.92 -11.31
C THR A 132 -3.53 9.59 -10.58
N SER A 133 -3.35 8.46 -11.27
CA SER A 133 -3.46 7.13 -10.68
C SER A 133 -2.29 6.87 -9.72
N PRO A 134 -2.54 6.44 -8.47
CA PRO A 134 -1.48 5.98 -7.57
C PRO A 134 -0.92 4.60 -7.96
N ASP A 135 -1.69 3.82 -8.74
CA ASP A 135 -1.25 2.55 -9.28
C ASP A 135 -0.34 2.78 -10.51
N VAL A 136 0.70 1.96 -10.64
CA VAL A 136 1.59 1.96 -11.81
C VAL A 136 0.87 1.29 -12.96
N LEU A 137 0.47 2.05 -13.96
CA LEU A 137 -0.14 1.54 -15.19
C LEU A 137 0.96 1.31 -16.22
N TRP A 138 0.98 0.13 -16.85
CA TRP A 138 2.03 -0.23 -17.79
C TRP A 138 1.54 -1.08 -18.96
N MET A 139 2.29 -1.02 -20.06
CA MET A 139 2.09 -1.84 -21.25
C MET A 139 3.43 -2.11 -21.93
N PHE A 140 3.68 -3.37 -22.27
CA PHE A 140 4.86 -3.82 -23.03
C PHE A 140 4.43 -4.59 -24.28
N THR A 141 5.35 -4.76 -25.22
CA THR A 141 5.20 -5.73 -26.30
C THR A 141 5.09 -7.15 -25.73
N ALA A 142 4.48 -8.07 -26.49
CA ALA A 142 4.28 -9.45 -26.07
C ALA A 142 5.57 -10.19 -25.67
N ASP A 143 6.72 -9.81 -26.23
CA ASP A 143 8.03 -10.37 -25.93
C ASP A 143 8.82 -9.60 -24.87
N TRP A 144 8.21 -8.56 -24.28
CA TRP A 144 8.82 -7.67 -23.28
C TRP A 144 10.08 -6.94 -23.77
N SER A 145 10.25 -6.80 -25.09
CA SER A 145 11.41 -6.13 -25.69
C SER A 145 11.29 -4.62 -25.77
N GLU A 146 10.07 -4.08 -25.68
CA GLU A 146 9.78 -2.64 -25.75
C GLU A 146 8.69 -2.25 -24.74
N LEU A 147 8.90 -1.12 -24.07
CA LEU A 147 7.89 -0.46 -23.24
C LEU A 147 7.00 0.40 -24.14
N LEU A 148 5.71 0.10 -24.19
CA LEU A 148 4.73 0.85 -24.99
C LEU A 148 4.12 2.01 -24.20
N PHE A 149 3.96 1.85 -22.89
CA PHE A 149 3.39 2.87 -22.01
C PHE A 149 3.73 2.59 -20.54
N VAL A 150 4.06 3.65 -19.79
CA VAL A 150 4.06 3.64 -18.33
C VAL A 150 3.62 5.01 -17.81
N ASN A 151 2.88 5.07 -16.71
CA ASN A 151 2.59 6.34 -16.04
C ASN A 151 3.67 6.70 -15.00
N GLY A 152 3.69 7.95 -14.54
CA GLY A 152 4.71 8.46 -13.61
C GLY A 152 4.71 7.80 -12.22
N ALA A 153 3.67 7.05 -11.85
CA ALA A 153 3.62 6.34 -10.56
C ALA A 153 4.76 5.30 -10.39
N VAL A 154 5.37 4.86 -11.49
CA VAL A 154 6.53 3.94 -11.48
C VAL A 154 7.71 4.49 -10.67
N GLU A 155 7.91 5.82 -10.67
CA GLU A 155 8.97 6.46 -9.88
C GLU A 155 8.70 6.33 -8.38
N SER A 156 7.46 6.60 -7.96
CA SER A 156 7.09 6.54 -6.55
C SER A 156 7.04 5.11 -6.00
N VAL A 157 6.58 4.15 -6.79
CA VAL A 157 6.38 2.76 -6.32
C VAL A 157 7.64 1.92 -6.50
N PHE A 158 8.27 1.95 -7.67
CA PHE A 158 9.44 1.12 -7.97
C PHE A 158 10.77 1.87 -7.80
N GLY A 159 10.77 3.20 -7.68
CA GLY A 159 12.00 4.00 -7.62
C GLY A 159 12.74 4.07 -8.97
N ILE A 160 12.03 3.83 -10.09
CA ILE A 160 12.62 3.74 -11.42
C ILE A 160 12.18 4.93 -12.27
N ASP A 161 13.16 5.59 -12.88
CA ASP A 161 12.95 6.62 -13.89
C ASP A 161 12.33 5.99 -15.17
N PRO A 162 11.21 6.52 -15.70
CA PRO A 162 10.56 5.99 -16.89
C PRO A 162 11.49 5.88 -18.12
N GLU A 163 12.42 6.82 -18.32
CA GLU A 163 13.37 6.80 -19.43
C GLU A 163 14.32 5.59 -19.35
N THR A 164 14.57 5.09 -18.14
CA THR A 164 15.33 3.86 -17.94
C THR A 164 14.59 2.64 -18.49
N LEU A 165 13.26 2.59 -18.34
CA LEU A 165 12.45 1.49 -18.86
C LEU A 165 12.25 1.59 -20.38
N GLU A 166 12.26 2.78 -20.96
CA GLU A 166 12.26 2.95 -22.42
C GLU A 166 13.51 2.35 -23.07
N THR A 167 14.68 2.52 -22.45
CA THR A 167 15.96 2.00 -22.97
C THR A 167 16.26 0.56 -22.54
N ARG A 168 15.81 0.16 -21.36
CA ARG A 168 15.96 -1.20 -20.80
C ARG A 168 14.64 -1.69 -20.22
N PRO A 169 13.70 -2.17 -21.05
CA PRO A 169 12.35 -2.55 -20.63
C PRO A 169 12.29 -3.55 -19.48
N ARG A 170 13.27 -4.44 -19.35
CA ARG A 170 13.34 -5.43 -18.26
C ARG A 170 14.05 -4.95 -16.99
N ALA A 171 14.45 -3.68 -16.91
CA ALA A 171 15.14 -3.15 -15.73
C ALA A 171 14.26 -3.16 -14.46
N PHE A 172 12.93 -3.23 -14.59
CA PHE A 172 12.04 -3.36 -13.43
C PHE A 172 12.29 -4.63 -12.60
N LEU A 173 12.81 -5.71 -13.21
CA LEU A 173 13.17 -6.94 -12.50
C LEU A 173 14.31 -6.72 -11.47
N GLU A 174 15.12 -5.68 -11.66
CA GLU A 174 16.18 -5.32 -10.72
C GLU A 174 15.61 -4.82 -9.38
N ALA A 175 14.43 -4.18 -9.42
CA ALA A 175 13.70 -3.74 -8.23
C ALA A 175 12.90 -4.86 -7.56
N VAL A 176 12.61 -5.95 -8.26
CA VAL A 176 11.94 -7.14 -7.69
C VAL A 176 12.88 -7.83 -6.70
N HIS A 177 12.34 -8.20 -5.54
CA HIS A 177 13.07 -8.93 -4.51
C HIS A 177 13.65 -10.22 -5.09
N PRO A 178 14.92 -10.57 -4.83
CA PRO A 178 15.57 -11.69 -5.50
C PRO A 178 14.90 -13.06 -5.36
N ASP A 179 14.16 -13.30 -4.27
CA ASP A 179 13.42 -14.56 -4.06
C ASP A 179 12.13 -14.65 -4.89
N ASP A 180 11.62 -13.53 -5.40
CA ASP A 180 10.35 -13.48 -6.13
C ASP A 180 10.55 -13.35 -7.66
N ARG A 181 11.80 -13.16 -8.11
CA ARG A 181 12.14 -12.94 -9.53
C ARG A 181 11.70 -14.08 -10.43
N ASP A 182 11.98 -15.33 -10.02
CA ASP A 182 11.60 -16.52 -10.80
C ASP A 182 10.08 -16.58 -11.00
N ALA A 183 9.29 -16.25 -9.96
CA ALA A 183 7.83 -16.22 -10.06
C ALA A 183 7.31 -15.09 -10.96
N VAL A 184 8.00 -13.94 -10.99
CA VAL A 184 7.67 -12.84 -11.91
C VAL A 184 8.00 -13.23 -13.35
N GLU A 185 9.15 -13.87 -13.60
CA GLU A 185 9.54 -14.35 -14.92
C GLU A 185 8.57 -15.41 -15.45
N ASP A 186 8.15 -16.38 -14.62
CA ASP A 186 7.12 -17.35 -14.97
C ASP A 186 5.78 -16.67 -15.34
N SER A 187 5.41 -15.61 -14.61
CA SER A 187 4.21 -14.81 -14.91
C SER A 187 4.34 -14.09 -16.26
N MET A 188 5.52 -13.55 -16.56
CA MET A 188 5.81 -12.91 -17.85
C MET A 188 5.64 -13.88 -19.02
N GLU A 189 6.17 -15.11 -18.90
CA GLU A 189 6.05 -16.14 -19.93
C GLU A 189 4.58 -16.55 -20.17
N ARG A 190 3.81 -16.70 -19.10
CA ARG A 190 2.37 -17.01 -19.19
C ARG A 190 1.57 -15.91 -19.86
N LEU A 191 1.88 -14.64 -19.57
CA LEU A 191 1.27 -13.49 -20.23
C LEU A 191 1.58 -13.49 -21.74
N SER A 192 2.84 -13.73 -22.12
CA SER A 192 3.24 -13.87 -23.52
C SER A 192 2.56 -15.04 -24.23
N ALA A 193 2.19 -16.10 -23.49
CA ALA A 193 1.44 -17.24 -24.00
C ALA A 193 -0.09 -17.01 -24.08
N GLY A 194 -0.58 -15.84 -23.66
CA GLY A 194 -2.00 -15.49 -23.72
C GLY A 194 -2.80 -15.83 -22.45
N GLU A 195 -2.15 -16.12 -21.34
CA GLU A 195 -2.82 -16.36 -20.06
C GLU A 195 -2.81 -15.11 -19.16
N PRO A 196 -3.95 -14.66 -18.63
CA PRO A 196 -3.97 -13.60 -17.63
C PRO A 196 -3.36 -14.09 -16.31
N THR A 197 -2.67 -13.19 -15.62
CA THR A 197 -2.00 -13.48 -14.34
C THR A 197 -2.41 -12.47 -13.27
N ASN A 198 -2.26 -12.87 -12.02
CA ASN A 198 -2.38 -12.00 -10.86
C ASN A 198 -1.35 -12.49 -9.84
N LEU A 199 -0.36 -11.66 -9.56
CA LEU A 199 0.78 -12.02 -8.71
C LEU A 199 1.05 -10.91 -7.71
N ASP A 200 1.16 -11.28 -6.44
CA ASP A 200 1.64 -10.41 -5.37
C ASP A 200 3.12 -10.73 -5.15
N TYR A 201 4.00 -9.74 -5.23
CA TYR A 201 5.44 -9.93 -5.06
C TYR A 201 6.09 -8.75 -4.34
N ARG A 202 7.30 -8.98 -3.83
CA ARG A 202 8.08 -7.99 -3.10
C ARG A 202 8.97 -7.16 -4.01
N ILE A 203 9.10 -5.88 -3.70
CA ILE A 203 10.09 -4.96 -4.29
C ILE A 203 11.07 -4.51 -3.21
N GLY A 204 12.35 -4.40 -3.56
CA GLY A 204 13.45 -4.05 -2.65
C GLY A 204 14.62 -5.05 -2.64
N SER A 205 15.61 -4.76 -1.81
CA SER A 205 16.82 -5.60 -1.65
C SER A 205 16.65 -6.65 -0.55
N ARG A 206 17.44 -7.73 -0.59
CA ARG A 206 17.44 -8.80 0.44
C ARG A 206 17.64 -8.27 1.86
N ASP A 207 18.51 -7.28 2.01
CA ASP A 207 18.89 -6.71 3.31
C ASP A 207 18.27 -5.31 3.52
N GLY A 208 17.30 -4.91 2.68
CA GLY A 208 16.72 -3.57 2.64
C GLY A 208 15.22 -3.54 2.95
N PRO A 209 14.63 -2.33 3.04
CA PRO A 209 13.18 -2.18 3.17
C PRO A 209 12.49 -2.84 1.97
N THR A 210 11.45 -3.60 2.28
CA THR A 210 10.66 -4.35 1.30
C THR A 210 9.23 -3.81 1.28
N SER A 211 8.72 -3.56 0.09
CA SER A 211 7.31 -3.24 -0.16
C SER A 211 6.64 -4.38 -0.94
N TRP A 212 5.33 -4.51 -0.84
CA TRP A 212 4.54 -5.51 -1.57
C TRP A 212 3.75 -4.84 -2.67
N VAL A 213 3.76 -5.42 -3.86
CA VAL A 213 2.93 -4.99 -4.98
C VAL A 213 2.03 -6.12 -5.45
N ARG A 214 0.78 -5.79 -5.75
CA ARG A 214 -0.20 -6.68 -6.37
C ARG A 214 -0.33 -6.33 -7.85
N VAL A 215 -0.10 -7.31 -8.72
CA VAL A 215 0.04 -7.09 -10.16
C VAL A 215 -0.90 -8.01 -10.95
N PRO A 216 -2.16 -7.58 -11.15
CA PRO A 216 -3.03 -8.18 -12.15
C PRO A 216 -2.63 -7.72 -13.56
N ALA A 217 -2.43 -8.68 -14.45
CA ALA A 217 -1.99 -8.44 -15.82
C ALA A 217 -2.76 -9.30 -16.83
N ARG A 218 -2.88 -8.80 -18.05
CA ARG A 218 -3.60 -9.44 -19.14
C ARG A 218 -2.87 -9.28 -20.47
N PRO A 219 -2.93 -10.29 -21.35
CA PRO A 219 -2.51 -10.15 -22.74
C PRO A 219 -3.52 -9.33 -23.53
N VAL A 220 -3.02 -8.59 -24.51
CA VAL A 220 -3.79 -7.93 -25.57
C VAL A 220 -3.65 -8.78 -26.82
N ILE A 221 -4.78 -9.29 -27.32
CA ILE A 221 -4.82 -10.23 -28.44
C ILE A 221 -5.47 -9.55 -29.65
N GLU A 222 -4.75 -9.52 -30.76
CA GLU A 222 -5.23 -9.06 -32.06
C GLU A 222 -5.09 -10.18 -33.08
N ASP A 223 -6.16 -10.46 -33.84
CA ASP A 223 -6.20 -11.54 -34.84
C ASP A 223 -5.76 -12.95 -34.35
N GLY A 224 -5.87 -13.20 -33.04
CA GLY A 224 -5.50 -14.46 -32.40
C GLY A 224 -4.04 -14.55 -31.96
N GLU A 225 -3.26 -13.49 -32.12
CA GLU A 225 -1.87 -13.38 -31.65
C GLU A 225 -1.78 -12.39 -30.49
N VAL A 226 -0.91 -12.67 -29.50
CA VAL A 226 -0.64 -11.74 -28.40
C VAL A 226 0.28 -10.66 -28.95
N VAL A 227 -0.20 -9.41 -29.00
CA VAL A 227 0.56 -8.27 -29.53
C VAL A 227 1.19 -7.43 -28.42
N ALA A 228 0.56 -7.39 -27.25
CA ALA A 228 1.01 -6.64 -26.09
C ALA A 228 0.58 -7.32 -24.79
N VAL A 229 1.18 -6.91 -23.69
CA VAL A 229 0.81 -7.29 -22.32
C VAL A 229 0.62 -6.02 -21.52
N THR A 230 -0.45 -5.96 -20.73
CA THR A 230 -0.79 -4.77 -19.95
C THR A 230 -1.29 -5.15 -18.58
N GLY A 231 -1.07 -4.27 -17.62
CA GLY A 231 -1.54 -4.46 -16.25
C GLY A 231 -1.34 -3.20 -15.45
N PHE A 232 -1.54 -3.36 -14.15
CA PHE A 232 -1.15 -2.34 -13.19
C PHE A 232 -0.47 -2.99 -11.99
N ALA A 233 0.39 -2.25 -11.32
CA ALA A 233 0.95 -2.62 -10.03
C ALA A 233 0.42 -1.67 -8.95
N ARG A 234 -0.21 -2.25 -7.93
CA ARG A 234 -0.71 -1.54 -6.76
C ARG A 234 0.18 -1.83 -5.56
N ASP A 235 0.62 -0.79 -4.86
CA ASP A 235 1.25 -0.97 -3.55
C ASP A 235 0.22 -1.49 -2.55
N VAL A 236 0.49 -2.67 -2.00
CA VAL A 236 -0.34 -3.37 -0.99
C VAL A 236 0.45 -3.58 0.31
N THR A 237 1.53 -2.84 0.52
CA THR A 237 2.40 -2.98 1.69
C THR A 237 1.63 -2.83 3.00
N ASP A 238 0.74 -1.84 3.08
CA ASP A 238 -0.08 -1.60 4.28
C ASP A 238 -1.12 -2.72 4.53
N GLU A 239 -1.59 -3.39 3.47
CA GLU A 239 -2.48 -4.55 3.57
C GLU A 239 -1.73 -5.71 4.25
N TYR A 240 -0.55 -6.06 3.73
CA TYR A 240 0.30 -7.13 4.26
C TYR A 240 0.81 -6.85 5.67
N ARG A 241 1.20 -5.60 5.98
CA ARG A 241 1.62 -5.21 7.33
C ARG A 241 0.48 -5.42 8.34
N ARG A 242 -0.73 -4.96 8.01
CA ARG A 242 -1.91 -5.14 8.86
C ARG A 242 -2.26 -6.61 9.07
N GLU A 243 -2.27 -7.41 8.00
CA GLU A 243 -2.57 -8.84 8.11
C GLU A 243 -1.55 -9.56 9.00
N ARG A 244 -0.27 -9.18 8.89
CA ARG A 244 0.78 -9.72 9.76
C ARG A 244 0.60 -9.28 11.22
N GLN A 245 0.28 -8.00 11.47
CA GLN A 245 -0.02 -7.50 12.82
C GLN A 245 -1.20 -8.26 13.46
N LEU A 246 -2.28 -8.48 12.70
CA LEU A 246 -3.43 -9.25 13.17
C LEU A 246 -3.08 -10.72 13.45
N THR A 247 -2.22 -11.33 12.63
CA THR A 247 -1.77 -12.72 12.83
C THR A 247 -0.89 -12.86 14.08
N VAL A 248 0.05 -11.93 14.28
CA VAL A 248 0.89 -11.90 15.48
C VAL A 248 0.01 -11.72 16.73
N MET A 249 -0.97 -10.82 16.65
CA MET A 249 -1.94 -10.62 17.73
C MET A 249 -2.73 -11.88 18.05
N ASP A 250 -3.36 -12.55 17.06
CA ASP A 250 -4.12 -13.79 17.30
C ASP A 250 -3.27 -14.87 17.99
N ASN A 251 -2.00 -14.98 17.60
CA ASN A 251 -1.06 -15.91 18.23
C ASN A 251 -0.72 -15.53 19.68
N LEU A 252 -0.42 -14.26 19.95
CA LEU A 252 -0.15 -13.75 21.31
C LEU A 252 -1.36 -13.97 22.23
N LEU A 253 -2.55 -13.59 21.76
CA LEU A 253 -3.83 -13.77 22.44
C LEU A 253 -4.07 -15.21 22.86
N ARG A 254 -3.99 -16.13 21.89
CA ARG A 254 -4.20 -17.56 22.14
C ARG A 254 -3.22 -18.11 23.16
N HIS A 255 -2.01 -17.58 23.21
CA HIS A 255 -0.99 -18.05 24.14
C HIS A 255 -1.22 -17.49 25.55
N THR A 256 -1.41 -16.18 25.70
CA THR A 256 -1.69 -15.54 27.00
C THR A 256 -2.97 -16.08 27.62
N ILE A 257 -4.08 -16.08 26.87
CA ILE A 257 -5.37 -16.57 27.38
C ILE A 257 -5.27 -18.03 27.82
N ARG A 258 -4.59 -18.88 27.03
CA ARG A 258 -4.42 -20.29 27.39
C ARG A 258 -3.58 -20.45 28.66
N ASN A 259 -2.53 -19.66 28.85
CA ASN A 259 -1.67 -19.75 30.03
C ASN A 259 -2.42 -19.33 31.30
N ASP A 260 -3.10 -18.19 31.26
CA ASP A 260 -3.84 -17.70 32.42
C ASP A 260 -5.04 -18.59 32.75
N MET A 261 -5.74 -19.11 31.73
CA MET A 261 -6.79 -20.12 31.94
C MET A 261 -6.24 -21.41 32.55
N ASN A 262 -5.04 -21.86 32.17
CA ASN A 262 -4.41 -23.02 32.82
C ASN A 262 -4.08 -22.74 34.29
N ILE A 263 -3.73 -21.50 34.66
CA ILE A 263 -3.53 -21.11 36.06
C ILE A 263 -4.86 -21.14 36.81
N VAL A 264 -5.92 -20.58 36.23
CA VAL A 264 -7.28 -20.60 36.80
C VAL A 264 -7.74 -22.03 37.02
N ASP A 265 -7.68 -22.87 35.99
CA ASP A 265 -8.11 -24.27 36.04
C ASP A 265 -7.26 -25.07 37.04
N GLY A 266 -5.93 -24.95 36.99
CA GLY A 266 -5.05 -25.66 37.92
C GLY A 266 -5.23 -25.22 39.38
N THR A 267 -5.51 -23.94 39.62
CA THR A 267 -5.79 -23.41 40.97
C THR A 267 -7.17 -23.87 41.46
N ALA A 268 -8.17 -23.91 40.57
CA ALA A 268 -9.50 -24.45 40.85
C ALA A 268 -9.48 -25.97 41.14
N GLU A 269 -8.67 -26.74 40.42
CA GLU A 269 -8.45 -28.16 40.70
C GLU A 269 -7.83 -28.37 42.08
N ARG A 270 -6.82 -27.56 42.47
CA ARG A 270 -6.22 -27.59 43.82
C ARG A 270 -7.22 -27.28 44.91
N ILE A 271 -8.12 -26.31 44.68
CA ILE A 271 -9.26 -26.02 45.58
C ILE A 271 -10.15 -27.26 45.73
N ALA A 272 -10.54 -27.90 44.61
CA ALA A 272 -11.41 -29.07 44.62
C ALA A 272 -10.77 -30.27 45.33
N GLU A 273 -9.48 -30.52 45.11
CA GLU A 273 -8.70 -31.57 45.78
C GLU A 273 -8.61 -31.33 47.29
N ARG A 274 -8.29 -30.10 47.71
CA ARG A 274 -8.21 -29.73 49.14
C ARG A 274 -9.54 -29.90 49.87
N VAL A 275 -10.65 -29.50 49.23
CA VAL A 275 -12.00 -29.69 49.79
C VAL A 275 -12.37 -31.18 49.82
N GLY A 276 -12.03 -31.94 48.78
CA GLY A 276 -12.25 -33.38 48.72
C GLY A 276 -11.53 -34.14 49.84
N ASP A 277 -10.28 -33.80 50.11
CA ASP A 277 -9.48 -34.38 51.20
C ASP A 277 -10.02 -34.03 52.60
N ALA A 278 -10.65 -32.87 52.74
CA ALA A 278 -11.20 -32.39 54.02
C ALA A 278 -12.60 -32.93 54.34
N VAL A 279 -13.34 -33.44 53.34
CA VAL A 279 -14.69 -34.00 53.51
C VAL A 279 -14.59 -35.54 53.66
N PRO A 280 -14.90 -36.12 54.83
CA PRO A 280 -14.81 -37.56 55.02
C PRO A 280 -15.75 -38.32 54.08
N SER A 281 -15.21 -39.34 53.42
CA SER A 281 -15.99 -40.25 52.57
C SER A 281 -16.53 -41.43 53.40
N GLY A 282 -17.60 -41.23 54.18
CA GLY A 282 -18.28 -42.30 54.92
C GLY A 282 -18.28 -42.15 56.45
N ASP A 283 -18.45 -43.26 57.18
CA ASP A 283 -18.53 -43.34 58.66
C ASP A 283 -17.17 -43.18 59.39
N GLU A 284 -16.17 -42.58 58.73
CA GLU A 284 -14.86 -42.34 59.35
C GLU A 284 -14.90 -41.07 60.23
N GLU A 285 -14.38 -41.18 61.45
CA GLU A 285 -14.23 -40.03 62.35
C GLU A 285 -13.42 -38.95 61.64
N ALA A 286 -14.01 -37.74 61.54
CA ALA A 286 -13.35 -36.58 60.96
C ALA A 286 -11.95 -36.45 61.57
N ALA A 287 -10.93 -36.51 60.71
CA ALA A 287 -9.56 -36.21 61.13
C ALA A 287 -9.54 -34.86 61.85
N ASP A 288 -8.53 -34.62 62.71
CA ASP A 288 -8.21 -33.30 63.26
C ASP A 288 -7.78 -32.38 62.11
N VAL A 289 -8.75 -31.97 61.28
CA VAL A 289 -8.54 -31.08 60.13
C VAL A 289 -8.48 -29.68 60.71
N ASP A 290 -7.33 -29.02 60.51
CA ASP A 290 -7.19 -27.60 60.75
C ASP A 290 -8.07 -26.82 59.77
N LEU A 291 -9.34 -26.65 60.14
CA LEU A 291 -10.33 -25.90 59.37
C LEU A 291 -9.90 -24.46 59.14
N ALA A 292 -9.11 -23.87 60.04
CA ALA A 292 -8.62 -22.50 59.88
C ALA A 292 -7.53 -22.43 58.82
N GLY A 293 -6.56 -23.36 58.85
CA GLY A 293 -5.53 -23.49 57.81
C GLY A 293 -6.12 -23.82 56.43
N LEU A 294 -7.08 -24.75 56.36
CA LEU A 294 -7.80 -25.09 55.13
C LEU A 294 -8.56 -23.89 54.56
N ALA A 295 -9.29 -23.16 55.41
CA ALA A 295 -10.04 -21.98 54.98
C ALA A 295 -9.10 -20.87 54.46
N ALA A 296 -7.95 -20.65 55.11
CA ALA A 296 -6.96 -19.69 54.64
C ALA A 296 -6.38 -20.08 53.28
N ASP A 297 -5.97 -21.34 53.09
CA ASP A 297 -5.46 -21.85 51.81
C ASP A 297 -6.51 -21.70 50.69
N LEU A 298 -7.77 -22.04 50.97
CA LEU A 298 -8.86 -21.95 49.99
C LEU A 298 -9.18 -20.50 49.59
N ILE A 299 -9.12 -19.57 50.55
CA ILE A 299 -9.29 -18.14 50.28
C ILE A 299 -8.17 -17.64 49.38
N ASP A 300 -6.91 -17.99 49.67
CA ASP A 300 -5.74 -17.57 48.89
C ASP A 300 -5.80 -18.09 47.43
N HIS A 301 -6.19 -19.36 47.25
CA HIS A 301 -6.39 -19.92 45.90
C HIS A 301 -7.58 -19.26 45.18
N ALA A 302 -8.68 -18.98 45.87
CA ALA A 302 -9.85 -18.30 45.29
C ALA A 302 -9.54 -16.85 44.91
N GLU A 303 -8.74 -16.15 45.71
CA GLU A 303 -8.22 -14.81 45.42
C GLU A 303 -7.29 -14.85 44.21
N THR A 304 -6.43 -15.87 44.09
CA THR A 304 -5.60 -16.09 42.90
C THR A 304 -6.45 -16.29 41.65
N VAL A 305 -7.47 -17.15 41.70
CA VAL A 305 -8.41 -17.36 40.56
C VAL A 305 -9.11 -16.07 40.18
N ARG A 306 -9.64 -15.31 41.16
CA ARG A 306 -10.30 -14.03 40.90
C ARG A 306 -9.36 -13.04 40.23
N ARG A 307 -8.15 -12.87 40.76
CA ARG A 307 -7.16 -11.94 40.21
C ARG A 307 -6.81 -12.29 38.77
N VAL A 308 -6.45 -13.55 38.50
CA VAL A 308 -6.09 -13.99 37.13
C VAL A 308 -7.29 -13.87 36.17
N ALA A 309 -8.52 -14.11 36.63
CA ALA A 309 -9.72 -13.92 35.82
C ALA A 309 -10.02 -12.44 35.51
N ASP A 310 -9.80 -11.54 36.47
CA ASP A 310 -9.92 -10.08 36.26
C ASP A 310 -8.82 -9.57 35.30
N ASP A 311 -7.58 -10.06 35.43
CA ASP A 311 -6.46 -9.76 34.53
C ASP A 311 -6.77 -10.20 33.09
N LEU A 312 -7.36 -11.39 32.93
CA LEU A 312 -7.82 -11.94 31.65
C LEU A 312 -8.91 -11.09 30.99
N LEU A 313 -9.90 -10.63 31.76
CA LEU A 313 -10.99 -9.79 31.25
C LEU A 313 -10.45 -8.44 30.78
N THR A 314 -9.60 -7.81 31.59
CA THR A 314 -8.93 -6.54 31.26
C THR A 314 -8.13 -6.68 29.96
N THR A 315 -7.35 -7.76 29.85
CA THR A 315 -6.59 -8.09 28.65
C THR A 315 -7.50 -8.24 27.42
N ALA A 316 -8.62 -8.95 27.54
CA ALA A 316 -9.57 -9.16 26.43
C ALA A 316 -10.27 -7.86 26.00
N GLU A 317 -10.58 -6.96 26.93
CA GLU A 317 -11.17 -5.65 26.65
C GLU A 317 -10.19 -4.73 25.92
N LYS A 318 -8.94 -4.62 26.41
CA LYS A 318 -7.87 -3.89 25.74
C LYS A 318 -7.68 -4.38 24.30
N GLN A 319 -7.63 -5.70 24.10
CA GLN A 319 -7.49 -6.33 22.78
C GLN A 319 -8.61 -5.98 21.80
N ARG A 320 -9.86 -5.89 22.27
CA ARG A 320 -10.98 -5.50 21.42
C ARG A 320 -10.80 -4.09 20.88
N GLY A 321 -10.32 -3.17 21.72
CA GLY A 321 -9.95 -1.81 21.31
C GLY A 321 -8.87 -1.81 20.23
N VAL A 322 -7.83 -2.64 20.37
CA VAL A 322 -6.74 -2.76 19.37
C VAL A 322 -7.23 -3.34 18.05
N ILE A 323 -8.04 -4.41 18.08
CA ILE A 323 -8.57 -5.04 16.86
C ILE A 323 -9.45 -4.04 16.10
N ASP A 324 -10.27 -3.28 16.81
CA ASP A 324 -11.11 -2.26 16.20
C ASP A 324 -10.26 -1.13 15.61
N LEU A 325 -9.16 -0.73 16.25
CA LEU A 325 -8.17 0.23 15.73
C LEU A 325 -7.47 -0.29 14.47
N LEU A 326 -6.99 -1.53 14.48
CA LEU A 326 -6.31 -2.15 13.32
C LEU A 326 -7.26 -2.34 12.13
N ARG A 327 -8.56 -2.58 12.38
CA ARG A 327 -9.60 -2.74 11.36
C ARG A 327 -10.06 -1.41 10.75
N GLN A 328 -10.00 -0.31 11.49
CA GLN A 328 -10.39 1.00 10.97
C GLN A 328 -9.41 1.48 9.90
N HIS A 329 -9.92 2.06 8.82
CA HIS A 329 -9.15 2.51 7.64
C HIS A 329 -8.88 4.02 7.66
N GLU A 330 -9.00 4.67 8.82
CA GLU A 330 -8.77 6.11 8.88
C GLU A 330 -7.28 6.40 8.70
N PRO A 331 -6.90 7.41 7.89
CA PRO A 331 -5.52 7.86 7.77
C PRO A 331 -5.11 8.72 8.97
N PRO A 332 -3.79 8.86 9.24
CA PRO A 332 -3.29 9.74 10.28
C PRO A 332 -3.70 11.20 10.01
N GLN A 333 -3.87 11.95 11.09
CA GLN A 333 -4.41 13.31 11.09
C GLN A 333 -3.45 14.26 11.79
N ARG A 334 -3.59 15.56 11.51
CA ARG A 334 -2.83 16.60 12.23
C ARG A 334 -3.48 16.85 13.58
N LEU A 335 -2.85 16.39 14.65
CA LEU A 335 -3.38 16.48 16.01
C LEU A 335 -2.45 17.30 16.91
N ARG A 336 -3.02 18.00 17.88
CA ARG A 336 -2.25 18.63 18.96
C ARG A 336 -1.89 17.55 19.97
N VAL A 337 -0.63 17.54 20.42
CA VAL A 337 -0.14 16.48 21.32
C VAL A 337 -0.58 16.70 22.77
N ALA A 338 -0.63 17.95 23.24
CA ALA A 338 -1.00 18.24 24.63
C ALA A 338 -2.36 17.65 25.05
N PRO A 339 -3.46 17.78 24.29
CA PRO A 339 -4.73 17.13 24.64
C PRO A 339 -4.66 15.60 24.66
N LEU A 340 -3.80 14.98 23.87
CA LEU A 340 -3.63 13.51 23.85
C LEU A 340 -2.93 13.05 25.13
N VAL A 341 -1.86 13.75 25.53
CA VAL A 341 -1.15 13.49 26.79
C VAL A 341 -2.06 13.73 28.00
N GLU A 342 -2.85 14.81 28.00
CA GLU A 342 -3.81 15.10 29.06
C GLU A 342 -4.85 13.99 29.25
N ARG A 343 -5.42 13.47 28.15
CA ARG A 343 -6.32 12.32 28.20
C ARG A 343 -5.62 11.07 28.70
N ALA A 344 -4.43 10.76 28.15
CA ALA A 344 -3.66 9.59 28.54
C ALA A 344 -3.35 9.55 30.04
N VAL A 345 -2.93 10.68 30.62
CA VAL A 345 -2.68 10.79 32.06
C VAL A 345 -3.96 10.63 32.87
N ALA A 346 -5.08 11.22 32.44
CA ALA A 346 -6.36 11.09 33.13
C ALA A 346 -6.89 9.65 33.11
N ASP A 347 -6.72 8.96 31.98
CA ASP A 347 -7.18 7.58 31.81
C ASP A 347 -6.30 6.59 32.60
N ALA A 348 -4.97 6.74 32.55
CA ALA A 348 -4.03 5.84 33.22
C ALA A 348 -4.03 5.95 34.75
N VAL A 349 -4.19 7.17 35.30
CA VAL A 349 -4.11 7.40 36.75
C VAL A 349 -5.46 7.14 37.45
N GLY A 350 -6.59 7.19 36.72
CA GLY A 350 -7.91 6.87 37.26
C GLY A 350 -8.31 7.68 38.50
N ASP A 351 -8.86 7.02 39.53
CA ASP A 351 -9.19 7.65 40.83
C ASP A 351 -7.93 7.65 41.73
N PRO A 352 -7.41 8.84 42.14
CA PRO A 352 -6.16 8.97 42.90
C PRO A 352 -6.10 8.21 44.24
N SER A 353 -7.22 7.65 44.70
CA SER A 353 -7.32 6.89 45.94
C SER A 353 -6.84 5.43 45.86
N ASP A 354 -6.74 4.83 44.67
CA ASP A 354 -6.37 3.41 44.53
C ASP A 354 -4.86 3.16 44.32
N SER A 355 -4.15 4.05 43.61
CA SER A 355 -2.69 3.99 43.42
C SER A 355 -2.07 5.39 43.38
N PRO A 356 -1.26 5.81 44.38
CA PRO A 356 -0.58 7.10 44.31
C PRO A 356 0.58 7.03 43.31
N ALA A 357 0.48 7.79 42.22
CA ALA A 357 1.56 8.01 41.25
C ALA A 357 1.87 9.51 41.17
N ASP A 358 3.16 9.86 41.08
CA ASP A 358 3.61 11.23 40.81
C ASP A 358 3.91 11.37 39.31
N VAL A 359 2.96 11.98 38.58
CA VAL A 359 3.06 12.16 37.13
C VAL A 359 3.37 13.61 36.81
N SER A 360 4.49 13.83 36.13
CA SER A 360 4.92 15.15 35.65
C SER A 360 4.92 15.20 34.12
N VAL A 361 4.46 16.32 33.56
CA VAL A 361 4.31 16.49 32.11
C VAL A 361 4.99 17.78 31.66
N ILE A 362 5.90 17.65 30.70
CA ILE A 362 6.54 18.74 29.98
C ILE A 362 6.10 18.64 28.52
N CYS A 363 5.04 19.37 28.16
CA CYS A 363 4.51 19.38 26.80
C CYS A 363 4.39 20.82 26.26
N PRO A 364 5.08 21.17 25.15
CA PRO A 364 4.90 22.46 24.50
C PRO A 364 3.47 22.61 23.94
N GLU A 365 2.78 23.71 24.26
CA GLU A 365 1.40 23.98 23.81
C GLU A 365 1.22 23.98 22.27
N GLY A 366 2.31 24.20 21.53
CA GLY A 366 2.33 24.24 20.07
C GLY A 366 2.65 22.92 19.38
N ALA A 367 3.00 21.85 20.13
CA ALA A 367 3.42 20.58 19.54
C ALA A 367 2.27 19.92 18.76
N ARG A 368 2.53 19.59 17.48
CA ARG A 368 1.55 18.96 16.60
C ARG A 368 2.18 17.76 15.89
N ALA A 369 1.50 16.62 15.97
CA ALA A 369 1.93 15.38 15.35
C ALA A 369 0.98 14.98 14.23
N PHE A 370 1.51 14.35 13.18
CA PHE A 370 0.74 13.67 12.16
C PHE A 370 0.57 12.22 12.60
N THR A 371 -0.57 11.91 13.23
CA THR A 371 -0.77 10.66 13.98
C THR A 371 -2.25 10.28 14.08
N HIS A 372 -2.52 9.09 14.57
CA HIS A 372 -3.86 8.61 14.87
C HIS A 372 -4.39 9.16 16.20
N PRO A 373 -5.71 9.40 16.33
CA PRO A 373 -6.33 9.84 17.59
C PRO A 373 -5.99 8.97 18.80
N GLU A 374 -5.72 7.69 18.56
CA GLU A 374 -5.42 6.66 19.54
C GLU A 374 -4.00 6.70 20.10
N LEU A 375 -3.20 7.70 19.73
CA LEU A 375 -1.88 7.93 20.35
C LEU A 375 -1.99 8.16 21.87
N ASP A 376 -3.13 8.66 22.37
CA ASP A 376 -3.41 8.75 23.80
C ASP A 376 -3.42 7.38 24.49
N TYR A 377 -4.02 6.35 23.87
CA TYR A 377 -3.97 4.97 24.38
C TYR A 377 -2.53 4.46 24.49
N ALA A 378 -1.69 4.72 23.48
CA ALA A 378 -0.29 4.31 23.53
C ALA A 378 0.46 4.97 24.71
N ILE A 379 0.21 6.25 24.95
CA ILE A 379 0.82 6.97 26.08
C ILE A 379 0.27 6.43 27.41
N ALA A 380 -1.04 6.20 27.49
CA ALA A 380 -1.69 5.66 28.68
C ALA A 380 -1.12 4.29 29.07
N GLU A 381 -0.94 3.38 28.10
CA GLU A 381 -0.35 2.06 28.35
C GLU A 381 1.08 2.14 28.91
N LEU A 382 1.90 3.10 28.47
CA LEU A 382 3.23 3.30 29.05
C LEU A 382 3.14 3.78 30.51
N ILE A 383 2.21 4.68 30.82
CA ILE A 383 1.98 5.16 32.18
C ILE A 383 1.45 4.03 33.07
N GLU A 384 0.50 3.23 32.59
CA GLU A 384 -0.05 2.08 33.31
C GLU A 384 1.02 1.04 33.62
N ASN A 385 1.88 0.71 32.64
CA ASN A 385 3.00 -0.22 32.87
C ASN A 385 3.97 0.29 33.94
N ALA A 386 4.25 1.59 33.94
CA ALA A 386 5.09 2.22 34.96
C ALA A 386 4.45 2.13 36.36
N ILE A 387 3.13 2.37 36.46
CA ILE A 387 2.38 2.27 37.72
C ILE A 387 2.30 0.83 38.22
N GLU A 388 2.03 -0.13 37.34
CA GLU A 388 1.86 -1.55 37.68
C GLU A 388 3.15 -2.19 38.19
N HIS A 389 4.29 -1.83 37.58
CA HIS A 389 5.58 -2.45 37.87
C HIS A 389 6.43 -1.69 38.89
N ALA A 390 5.98 -0.54 39.38
CA ALA A 390 6.69 0.21 40.42
C ALA A 390 6.80 -0.59 41.72
N GLU A 391 7.98 -0.58 42.35
CA GLU A 391 8.19 -1.20 43.67
C GLU A 391 7.58 -0.36 44.82
N GLY A 392 7.05 0.83 44.52
CA GLY A 392 6.50 1.79 45.47
C GLY A 392 5.55 2.80 44.82
N THR A 393 5.55 4.05 45.28
CA THR A 393 4.83 5.15 44.60
C THR A 393 5.52 5.40 43.26
N ALA A 394 4.82 5.11 42.16
CA ALA A 394 5.37 5.26 40.82
C ALA A 394 5.68 6.73 40.52
N THR A 395 6.85 6.98 39.93
CA THR A 395 7.24 8.29 39.43
C THR A 395 7.29 8.24 37.91
N VAL A 396 6.46 9.04 37.23
CA VAL A 396 6.39 9.05 35.76
C VAL A 396 6.64 10.47 35.24
N GLU A 397 7.63 10.62 34.36
CA GLU A 397 7.93 11.87 33.68
C GLU A 397 7.64 11.74 32.18
N ILE A 398 6.80 12.61 31.66
CA ILE A 398 6.43 12.65 30.24
C ILE A 398 7.02 13.92 29.64
N GLU A 399 7.96 13.76 28.72
CA GLU A 399 8.59 14.86 28.00
C GLU A 399 8.25 14.79 26.51
N VAL A 400 7.66 15.87 25.98
CA VAL A 400 7.37 16.00 24.55
C VAL A 400 8.36 16.97 23.93
N THR A 401 9.10 16.50 22.93
CA THR A 401 10.02 17.31 22.13
C THR A 401 9.68 17.20 20.65
N ALA A 402 10.13 18.16 19.85
CA ALA A 402 9.91 18.15 18.39
C ALA A 402 11.24 18.36 17.65
N PRO A 403 12.14 17.36 17.62
CA PRO A 403 13.39 17.45 16.90
C PRO A 403 13.18 17.28 15.39
N GLY A 404 13.47 18.33 14.62
CA GLY A 404 13.50 18.25 13.16
C GLY A 404 12.12 18.05 12.54
N ASP A 405 11.90 16.89 11.91
CA ASP A 405 10.67 16.50 11.23
C ASP A 405 9.80 15.53 12.05
N ARG A 406 10.10 15.37 13.34
CA ARG A 406 9.41 14.44 14.25
C ARG A 406 9.01 15.09 15.56
N VAL A 407 7.97 14.52 16.16
CA VAL A 407 7.58 14.72 17.55
C VAL A 407 7.93 13.45 18.32
N GLU A 408 8.68 13.62 19.40
CA GLU A 408 9.09 12.55 20.31
C GLU A 408 8.39 12.73 21.65
N ILE A 409 7.79 11.66 22.14
CA ILE A 409 7.10 11.59 23.42
C ILE A 409 7.86 10.55 24.25
N ALA A 410 8.72 11.03 25.14
CA ALA A 410 9.50 10.21 26.04
C ALA A 410 8.73 10.02 27.36
N VAL A 411 8.50 8.78 27.75
CA VAL A 411 7.92 8.39 29.04
C VAL A 411 9.02 7.74 29.86
N ARG A 412 9.37 8.37 30.98
CA ARG A 412 10.38 7.89 31.93
C ARG A 412 9.72 7.42 33.21
N ASP A 413 10.17 6.29 33.73
CA ASP A 413 9.66 5.70 34.96
C ASP A 413 10.78 5.24 35.90
N ASP A 414 10.41 4.92 37.14
CA ASP A 414 11.26 4.31 38.18
C ASP A 414 10.98 2.81 38.37
N ALA A 415 10.34 2.16 37.39
CA ALA A 415 10.04 0.73 37.44
C ALA A 415 11.28 -0.11 37.08
N PRO A 416 11.32 -1.41 37.43
CA PRO A 416 12.41 -2.29 37.06
C PRO A 416 12.67 -2.31 35.54
N PRO A 417 13.92 -2.54 35.10
CA PRO A 417 14.27 -2.54 33.69
C PRO A 417 13.43 -3.53 32.86
N ILE A 418 12.85 -3.07 31.75
CA ILE A 418 12.08 -3.89 30.83
C ILE A 418 12.96 -5.03 30.31
N PRO A 419 12.53 -6.30 30.43
CA PRO A 419 13.32 -7.45 29.97
C PRO A 419 13.68 -7.36 28.48
N ALA A 420 14.92 -7.72 28.15
CA ALA A 420 15.41 -7.73 26.76
C ALA A 420 14.52 -8.57 25.82
N ALA A 421 13.96 -9.67 26.33
CA ALA A 421 13.06 -10.53 25.57
C ALA A 421 11.74 -9.85 25.14
N GLU A 422 11.33 -8.77 25.80
CA GLU A 422 10.08 -8.04 25.49
C GLU A 422 10.34 -6.85 24.55
N ARG A 423 11.47 -6.15 24.72
CA ARG A 423 11.84 -4.99 23.91
C ARG A 423 12.54 -5.33 22.59
N ASP A 424 13.43 -6.34 22.59
CA ASP A 424 14.25 -6.67 21.42
C ASP A 424 13.40 -7.08 20.20
N PRO A 425 12.31 -7.88 20.33
CA PRO A 425 11.45 -8.24 19.20
C PRO A 425 10.71 -7.07 18.55
N ILE A 426 10.47 -5.99 19.31
CA ILE A 426 9.81 -4.77 18.81
C ILE A 426 10.81 -3.94 18.00
N THR A 427 12.06 -3.84 18.47
CA THR A 427 13.13 -3.11 17.78
C THR A 427 13.70 -3.88 16.57
N ASP A 428 13.82 -5.20 16.67
CA ASP A 428 14.25 -6.10 15.57
C ASP A 428 13.03 -6.51 14.73
N ARG A 429 12.59 -5.58 13.87
CA ARG A 429 11.41 -5.63 12.97
C ARG A 429 11.17 -6.92 12.17
N TRP A 430 12.08 -7.90 12.21
CA TRP A 430 12.13 -9.08 11.35
C TRP A 430 12.07 -10.43 12.08
N LYS A 431 12.02 -10.47 13.42
CA LYS A 431 11.97 -11.73 14.20
C LYS A 431 10.69 -11.92 15.02
N MET A 432 9.54 -11.55 14.45
CA MET A 432 8.23 -11.74 15.10
C MET A 432 7.82 -13.23 15.25
N ASP A 433 8.58 -14.17 14.69
CA ASP A 433 8.22 -15.59 14.65
C ASP A 433 8.64 -16.37 15.93
N ASP A 434 9.49 -15.80 16.79
CA ASP A 434 10.08 -16.50 17.94
C ASP A 434 9.67 -15.85 19.28
N LEU A 435 8.38 -15.50 19.41
CA LEU A 435 7.77 -14.93 20.61
C LEU A 435 7.69 -15.97 21.73
N ARG A 436 8.84 -16.25 22.36
CA ARG A 436 8.91 -17.00 23.61
C ARG A 436 8.81 -16.02 24.76
N HIS A 437 7.78 -16.20 25.57
CA HIS A 437 7.42 -15.46 26.79
C HIS A 437 6.55 -14.21 26.54
N THR A 438 5.42 -14.18 27.25
CA THR A 438 4.21 -13.38 26.96
C THR A 438 3.95 -12.38 28.10
N GLY A 439 4.99 -11.62 28.47
CA GLY A 439 4.83 -10.29 29.06
C GLY A 439 5.02 -9.27 27.94
N GLY A 440 4.24 -8.19 27.88
CA GLY A 440 4.51 -7.10 26.92
C GLY A 440 3.51 -6.90 25.76
N MET A 441 2.27 -7.41 25.83
CA MET A 441 1.23 -7.05 24.86
C MET A 441 0.97 -5.53 24.79
N GLY A 442 1.09 -4.81 25.92
CA GLY A 442 0.98 -3.35 25.97
C GLY A 442 2.05 -2.66 25.11
N LEU A 443 3.31 -3.09 25.20
CA LEU A 443 4.39 -2.52 24.38
C LEU A 443 4.20 -2.76 22.87
N TRP A 444 3.65 -3.91 22.49
CA TRP A 444 3.28 -4.19 21.10
C TRP A 444 2.18 -3.25 20.60
N LEU A 445 1.19 -2.94 21.44
CA LEU A 445 0.14 -1.97 21.12
C LEU A 445 0.72 -0.58 20.86
N VAL A 446 1.59 -0.11 21.76
CA VAL A 446 2.30 1.17 21.63
C VAL A 446 3.05 1.23 20.30
N TYR A 447 3.80 0.16 19.97
CA TYR A 447 4.51 0.05 18.70
C TYR A 447 3.58 0.15 17.49
N TRP A 448 2.46 -0.58 17.45
CA TRP A 448 1.55 -0.55 16.30
C TRP A 448 0.88 0.80 16.10
N ILE A 449 0.52 1.50 17.17
CA ILE A 449 -0.04 2.85 17.08
C ILE A 449 1.00 3.83 16.52
N ALA A 450 2.26 3.72 16.96
CA ALA A 450 3.37 4.53 16.46
C ALA A 450 3.66 4.22 14.97
N ASP A 451 3.86 2.95 14.62
CA ASP A 451 4.18 2.50 13.25
C ASP A 451 3.10 2.90 12.25
N ARG A 452 1.82 2.76 12.63
CA ARG A 452 0.68 3.19 11.79
C ARG A 452 0.66 4.71 11.56
N SER A 453 1.20 5.48 12.50
CA SER A 453 1.39 6.92 12.35
C SER A 453 2.62 7.29 11.51
N GLY A 454 3.35 6.31 10.95
CA GLY A 454 4.63 6.52 10.26
C GLY A 454 5.81 6.70 11.22
N GLY A 455 5.61 6.34 12.48
CA GLY A 455 6.53 6.52 13.60
C GLY A 455 7.42 5.32 13.89
N ASP A 456 8.03 5.34 15.08
CA ASP A 456 8.81 4.22 15.64
C ASP A 456 8.77 4.25 17.18
N LEU A 457 9.23 3.17 17.81
CA LEU A 457 9.35 3.06 19.26
C LEU A 457 10.82 2.77 19.64
N ALA A 458 11.35 3.50 20.62
CA ALA A 458 12.70 3.31 21.15
C ALA A 458 12.69 3.03 22.65
N PHE A 459 13.69 2.29 23.12
CA PHE A 459 13.87 1.93 24.52
C PHE A 459 15.29 2.31 24.95
N ASP A 460 15.42 3.10 26.02
CA ASP A 460 16.71 3.38 26.67
C ASP A 460 16.65 2.88 28.13
N PRO A 461 17.50 1.91 28.53
CA PRO A 461 17.61 1.52 29.92
C PRO A 461 18.32 2.63 30.71
N GLY A 462 17.55 3.42 31.45
CA GLY A 462 18.06 4.40 32.40
C GLY A 462 18.80 3.73 33.58
N PRO A 463 19.67 4.46 34.30
CA PRO A 463 20.40 3.91 35.44
C PRO A 463 19.49 3.48 36.61
N ASP A 464 18.28 4.05 36.71
CA ASP A 464 17.33 3.83 37.82
C ASP A 464 15.88 3.55 37.33
N GLY A 465 15.69 3.18 36.05
CA GLY A 465 14.36 2.92 35.49
C GLY A 465 14.34 2.81 33.96
N ASN A 466 13.18 3.03 33.34
CA ASN A 466 13.03 2.91 31.88
C ASN A 466 12.75 4.25 31.22
N GLU A 467 13.23 4.42 29.98
CA GLU A 467 12.78 5.47 29.07
C GLU A 467 12.24 4.82 27.80
N VAL A 468 10.96 5.03 27.53
CA VAL A 468 10.30 4.58 26.30
C VAL A 468 9.88 5.79 25.49
N THR A 469 10.39 5.89 24.26
CA THR A 469 10.18 7.06 23.40
C THR A 469 9.36 6.69 22.18
N ILE A 470 8.16 7.27 22.08
CA ILE A 470 7.31 7.20 20.90
C ILE A 470 7.71 8.33 19.95
N SER A 471 8.11 7.99 18.73
CA SER A 471 8.46 8.96 17.69
C SER A 471 7.40 8.95 16.60
N VAL A 472 6.79 10.10 16.27
CA VAL A 472 5.81 10.25 15.19
C VAL A 472 6.15 11.46 14.31
N PRO A 473 5.74 11.50 13.03
CA PRO A 473 6.03 12.64 12.16
C PRO A 473 5.42 13.95 12.69
N ASP A 474 6.14 15.07 12.53
CA ASP A 474 5.63 16.40 12.86
C ASP A 474 4.56 16.84 11.84
N ALA A 475 3.46 17.41 12.32
CA ALA A 475 2.34 17.84 11.48
C ALA A 475 2.63 19.08 10.63
N ASP A 476 3.61 19.89 11.04
CA ASP A 476 4.02 21.14 10.43
C ASP A 476 5.14 20.95 9.38
N CYS A 477 5.73 19.76 9.31
CA CYS A 477 6.58 19.35 8.20
C CYS A 477 5.75 18.70 7.08
N GLU A 478 6.14 18.89 5.82
CA GLU A 478 5.61 18.01 4.77
C GLU A 478 5.98 16.58 5.15
N PRO A 479 5.04 15.61 5.10
CA PRO A 479 5.36 14.23 5.42
C PRO A 479 6.37 13.75 4.38
N SER A 480 7.64 13.76 4.75
CA SER A 480 8.68 13.02 4.09
C SER A 480 8.37 11.54 4.39
N PHE A 481 7.47 10.94 3.61
CA PHE A 481 7.48 9.49 3.42
C PHE A 481 8.72 9.14 2.57
N SER A 482 9.88 9.51 3.09
CA SER A 482 11.19 9.13 2.60
C SER A 482 11.41 7.70 3.09
N VAL A 483 11.10 6.75 2.22
CA VAL A 483 11.56 5.36 2.36
C VAL A 483 13.10 5.30 2.40
N ALA A 484 13.78 6.39 2.00
CA ALA A 484 15.21 6.44 1.71
C ALA A 484 16.12 6.96 2.84
N GLU A 485 15.61 7.60 3.91
CA GLU A 485 16.48 8.23 4.93
C GLU A 485 16.29 7.73 6.37
N ARG A 486 16.04 6.43 6.57
CA ARG A 486 16.24 5.79 7.89
C ARG A 486 17.72 5.47 8.12
N GLY A 487 18.54 6.52 8.20
CA GLY A 487 19.95 6.44 8.57
C GLY A 487 20.09 6.15 10.06
N HIS A 488 20.65 4.99 10.40
CA HIS A 488 21.00 4.62 11.78
C HIS A 488 22.08 5.54 12.36
N PRO A 489 22.13 5.73 13.70
CA PRO A 489 23.31 6.29 14.36
C PRO A 489 24.53 5.41 14.09
N ALA A 490 25.65 6.04 13.75
CA ALA A 490 26.90 5.37 13.41
C ALA A 490 27.34 4.44 14.55
N ALA A 491 27.33 3.13 14.29
CA ALA A 491 27.95 2.15 15.18
C ALA A 491 29.44 2.48 15.33
N ALA A 492 29.87 2.74 16.57
CA ALA A 492 31.28 2.94 16.90
C ALA A 492 32.10 1.68 16.50
N PRO A 493 33.35 1.84 16.03
CA PRO A 493 34.14 0.71 15.56
C PRO A 493 34.55 -0.19 16.73
N VAL A 494 33.91 -1.36 16.83
CA VAL A 494 34.37 -2.44 17.70
C VAL A 494 35.64 -3.03 17.10
N SER A 495 36.78 -2.77 17.75
CA SER A 495 38.05 -3.41 17.41
C SER A 495 37.98 -4.91 17.73
N PRO A 496 38.42 -5.82 16.84
CA PRO A 496 38.39 -7.24 17.14
C PRO A 496 39.51 -7.57 18.15
N SER A 497 39.12 -7.84 19.38
CA SER A 497 40.00 -8.46 20.38
C SER A 497 40.12 -9.95 20.08
N ALA A 498 41.34 -10.39 19.80
CA ALA A 498 41.68 -11.78 19.56
C ALA A 498 41.56 -12.60 20.85
N ALA A 499 40.66 -13.58 20.85
CA ALA A 499 40.67 -14.72 21.77
C ALA A 499 40.48 -15.99 20.95
N GLY A 500 41.59 -16.70 20.72
CA GLY A 500 41.60 -17.99 20.04
C GLY A 500 41.25 -19.12 21.00
N ILE A 501 40.41 -20.06 20.53
CA ILE A 501 40.24 -21.44 21.03
C ILE A 501 39.94 -22.25 19.75
N ASP A 502 40.95 -22.94 19.21
CA ASP A 502 41.26 -24.37 19.37
C ASP A 502 40.59 -25.27 18.31
N ARG A 503 41.42 -25.84 17.44
CA ARG A 503 41.03 -26.68 16.30
C ARG A 503 41.07 -28.14 16.71
N GLY A 504 39.91 -28.70 17.03
CA GLY A 504 39.69 -30.15 17.16
C GLY A 504 39.24 -30.78 15.84
N SER A 505 40.20 -31.38 15.13
CA SER A 505 40.04 -32.18 13.92
C SER A 505 39.22 -33.46 14.13
N THR A 506 38.22 -33.74 13.29
CA THR A 506 37.90 -35.11 12.88
C THR A 506 37.51 -35.16 11.39
N ALA A 507 38.30 -35.91 10.63
CA ALA A 507 38.03 -36.30 9.24
C ALA A 507 37.35 -37.68 9.21
N PRO A 508 36.63 -38.04 8.12
CA PRO A 508 35.88 -39.28 8.00
C PRO A 508 36.76 -40.45 7.52
N VAL A 509 36.41 -41.67 7.92
CA VAL A 509 37.01 -42.91 7.41
C VAL A 509 35.94 -43.77 6.74
N SER A 510 36.21 -44.12 5.48
CA SER A 510 35.44 -45.01 4.64
C SER A 510 35.92 -46.47 4.73
N GLY A 511 35.00 -47.40 4.42
CA GLY A 511 35.25 -48.76 3.91
C GLY A 511 34.85 -49.88 4.88
N SER A 512 34.37 -51.06 4.48
CA SER A 512 33.98 -51.65 3.18
C SER A 512 33.59 -53.13 3.44
N GLY A 513 32.59 -53.66 2.72
CA GLY A 513 32.36 -55.11 2.49
C GLY A 513 31.58 -55.87 3.58
N THR A 514 30.67 -56.83 3.31
CA THR A 514 30.38 -57.66 2.12
C THR A 514 29.05 -58.43 2.30
N VAL A 515 28.21 -58.39 1.26
CA VAL A 515 27.33 -59.42 0.61
C VAL A 515 26.91 -60.71 1.34
N SER A 516 25.60 -61.01 1.38
CA SER A 516 24.89 -62.23 0.84
C SER A 516 23.35 -62.04 1.03
N GLU A 517 22.50 -61.86 0.01
CA GLU A 517 21.84 -62.77 -0.98
C GLU A 517 20.62 -63.58 -0.49
N SER A 518 19.63 -63.73 -1.41
CA SER A 518 18.31 -64.41 -1.38
C SER A 518 17.14 -63.61 -0.77
N ASP A 519 15.94 -63.48 -1.36
CA ASP A 519 15.32 -64.06 -2.56
C ASP A 519 14.18 -63.15 -3.08
N ALA A 520 13.84 -63.33 -4.35
CA ALA A 520 12.81 -62.65 -5.14
C ALA A 520 11.36 -62.91 -4.66
N ASP A 521 10.41 -62.02 -4.97
CA ASP A 521 9.41 -62.26 -6.03
C ASP A 521 8.47 -61.06 -6.30
N GLY A 522 8.18 -60.86 -7.59
CA GLY A 522 6.95 -60.41 -8.24
C GLY A 522 6.03 -59.30 -7.70
N GLY A 523 5.77 -58.31 -8.58
CA GLY A 523 4.38 -58.05 -8.98
C GLY A 523 3.87 -56.61 -8.86
N ALA A 524 3.99 -55.84 -9.94
CA ALA A 524 3.19 -54.64 -10.19
C ALA A 524 1.79 -55.01 -10.70
N VAL A 525 0.72 -54.39 -10.19
CA VAL A 525 -0.56 -54.26 -10.91
C VAL A 525 -1.29 -52.96 -10.52
N ALA A 526 -1.69 -52.23 -11.56
CA ALA A 526 -2.56 -51.06 -11.52
C ALA A 526 -4.02 -51.40 -11.17
N ALA A 527 -4.78 -50.44 -10.65
CA ALA A 527 -6.24 -50.55 -10.62
C ALA A 527 -6.88 -49.23 -11.05
N SER A 528 -7.64 -49.32 -12.15
CA SER A 528 -8.54 -48.31 -12.68
C SER A 528 -9.98 -48.75 -12.42
N ALA A 529 -10.81 -47.81 -11.93
CA ALA A 529 -12.19 -47.51 -12.29
C ALA A 529 -13.34 -48.54 -12.17
N ALA A 530 -14.54 -47.94 -12.13
CA ALA A 530 -15.90 -48.46 -12.33
C ALA A 530 -16.56 -49.14 -11.10
N ASP A 531 -17.84 -48.97 -10.79
CA ASP A 531 -18.98 -48.19 -11.30
C ASP A 531 -20.17 -48.50 -10.35
N GLY A 532 -21.20 -47.66 -10.32
CA GLY A 532 -22.45 -47.94 -9.61
C GLY A 532 -23.36 -46.74 -9.39
N GLY A 533 -24.08 -46.31 -10.44
CA GLY A 533 -25.32 -45.50 -10.33
C GLY A 533 -26.44 -46.23 -9.57
N VAL A 534 -27.61 -45.64 -9.29
CA VAL A 534 -28.62 -45.24 -10.30
C VAL A 534 -29.82 -44.50 -9.64
N ASP A 535 -30.32 -43.50 -10.37
CA ASP A 535 -31.67 -42.91 -10.60
C ASP A 535 -32.62 -42.25 -9.58
N GLY A 536 -33.17 -41.11 -10.09
CA GLY A 536 -34.57 -40.66 -10.01
C GLY A 536 -34.69 -39.12 -10.07
N SER A 537 -34.66 -38.44 -11.23
CA SER A 537 -35.81 -37.90 -12.03
C SER A 537 -37.02 -37.41 -11.19
N ASP A 538 -37.68 -36.27 -11.43
CA ASP A 538 -38.08 -35.64 -12.70
C ASP A 538 -38.68 -34.22 -12.49
N ALA A 539 -38.67 -33.44 -13.58
CA ALA A 539 -39.62 -32.41 -14.05
C ALA A 539 -39.88 -31.05 -13.35
N SER A 540 -39.55 -29.97 -14.10
CA SER A 540 -40.23 -28.65 -14.14
C SER A 540 -41.66 -28.74 -14.72
N PRO A 541 -42.52 -27.70 -14.60
CA PRO A 541 -42.61 -26.69 -15.68
C PRO A 541 -43.02 -25.25 -15.25
N GLU A 542 -43.02 -24.38 -16.27
CA GLU A 542 -43.27 -22.93 -16.39
C GLU A 542 -44.56 -22.35 -15.78
N ALA A 543 -44.56 -21.03 -15.46
CA ALA A 543 -45.43 -20.00 -16.10
C ALA A 543 -45.43 -18.63 -15.35
N SER A 544 -45.27 -17.52 -16.09
CA SER A 544 -45.66 -16.14 -15.70
C SER A 544 -47.19 -15.95 -15.75
N PRO A 545 -47.81 -14.88 -15.18
CA PRO A 545 -47.81 -13.51 -15.75
C PRO A 545 -47.71 -12.40 -14.66
N GLY A 546 -47.41 -11.13 -14.94
CA GLY A 546 -48.30 -10.19 -15.61
C GLY A 546 -47.98 -8.74 -15.21
N SER A 547 -48.05 -7.87 -16.21
CA SER A 547 -47.97 -6.41 -16.18
C SER A 547 -49.18 -5.76 -15.52
N THR A 548 -49.00 -4.55 -14.97
CA THR A 548 -50.10 -3.62 -14.71
C THR A 548 -49.71 -2.23 -15.24
N ASP A 549 -50.55 -1.71 -16.12
CA ASP A 549 -50.58 -0.32 -16.61
C ASP A 549 -50.95 0.66 -15.48
N GLY A 550 -50.43 1.89 -15.59
CA GLY A 550 -50.76 3.07 -14.80
C GLY A 550 -49.88 4.25 -15.15
#